data_AF-A0AAV4G5C9-F1
#
_entry.id   AF-A0AAV4G5C9-F1
#
_cell.length_a   1.000
_cell.length_b   1.000
_cell.length_c   1.000
_cell.angle_alpha   90.00
_cell.angle_beta   90.00
_cell.angle_gamma   90.00
#
_symmetry.space_group_name_H-M   'P 1'
#
loop_
_entity.id
_entity.type
_entity.pdbx_description
1 polymer ?
#
loop_
_entity_poly.entity_id
_entity_poly.type
_entity_poly.pdbx_seq_one_letter_code
_entity_poly.pdbx_strand_id
1 'polypeptide(L)'
;MFSVDEEGEGDLEADLNDESLLAQFINYIKETKVVMLEDLAGHFKLKTQDVIQRVQDLQAEGSLTGVIDDRGKFIYITMEELEAVARYIRQNGRVSISDLAASSNRLISLEPDTSTLAAKMAAEVAQMVEVEEAAA
;
A
#
# COMPACT_ATOMS: atom_id res chain seq x y z
N MET A 1 35.46 7.54 -36.30
CA MET A 1 35.12 6.22 -35.72
C MET A 1 34.41 6.53 -34.42
N PHE A 2 33.08 6.52 -34.45
CA PHE A 2 32.27 6.80 -33.27
C PHE A 2 32.10 5.49 -32.52
N SER A 3 32.74 5.36 -31.36
CA SER A 3 32.39 4.33 -30.38
C SER A 3 31.11 4.80 -29.71
N VAL A 4 30.00 4.20 -30.07
CA VAL A 4 28.79 4.23 -29.27
C VAL A 4 28.92 3.03 -28.34
N ASP A 5 29.42 3.28 -27.13
CA ASP A 5 29.32 2.31 -26.06
C ASP A 5 27.83 2.07 -25.79
N GLU A 6 27.50 0.80 -25.84
CA GLU A 6 26.21 0.19 -25.63
C GLU A 6 25.75 0.55 -24.21
N GLU A 7 24.80 1.48 -24.10
CA GLU A 7 24.04 1.74 -22.88
C GLU A 7 23.20 0.48 -22.58
N GLY A 8 23.84 -0.49 -21.94
CA GLY A 8 23.16 -1.54 -21.20
C GLY A 8 22.51 -0.86 -20.00
N GLU A 9 21.26 -0.43 -20.16
CA GLU A 9 20.38 -0.06 -19.06
C GLU A 9 20.18 -1.33 -18.22
N GLY A 10 21.11 -1.55 -17.29
CA GLY A 10 21.06 -2.66 -16.36
C GLY A 10 19.78 -2.57 -15.57
N ASP A 11 18.98 -3.64 -15.66
CA ASP A 11 17.81 -3.93 -14.84
C ASP A 11 18.15 -3.59 -13.38
N LEU A 12 17.78 -2.39 -12.93
CA LEU A 12 17.79 -2.02 -11.52
C LEU A 12 16.63 -2.78 -10.90
N GLU A 13 16.82 -4.09 -10.65
CA GLU A 13 15.93 -4.88 -9.80
C GLU A 13 15.88 -4.16 -8.45
N ALA A 14 14.70 -3.63 -8.10
CA ALA A 14 14.56 -2.89 -6.86
C ALA A 14 14.69 -3.86 -5.69
N ASP A 15 15.69 -3.65 -4.83
CA ASP A 15 15.94 -4.55 -3.70
C ASP A 15 15.06 -4.18 -2.51
N LEU A 16 13.99 -4.95 -2.25
CA LEU A 16 13.11 -4.75 -1.10
C LEU A 16 13.77 -5.04 0.27
N ASN A 17 15.03 -5.47 0.30
CA ASN A 17 15.83 -5.52 1.52
C ASN A 17 16.35 -4.14 1.94
N ASP A 18 16.30 -3.15 1.04
CA ASP A 18 16.62 -1.76 1.39
C ASP A 18 15.51 -1.19 2.29
N GLU A 19 15.86 -0.81 3.52
CA GLU A 19 14.88 -0.37 4.53
C GLU A 19 14.03 0.81 4.04
N SER A 20 14.62 1.70 3.23
CA SER A 20 13.93 2.82 2.62
C SER A 20 12.87 2.38 1.61
N LEU A 21 13.20 1.39 0.77
CA LEU A 21 12.29 0.87 -0.24
C LEU A 21 11.17 0.05 0.39
N LEU A 22 11.49 -0.75 1.41
CA LEU A 22 10.50 -1.50 2.18
C LEU A 22 9.47 -0.58 2.86
N ALA A 23 9.94 0.51 3.46
CA ALA A 23 9.06 1.51 4.07
C ALA A 23 8.13 2.14 3.02
N GLN A 24 8.65 2.51 1.85
CA GLN A 24 7.84 3.04 0.74
C GLN A 24 6.81 2.03 0.24
N PHE A 25 7.20 0.75 0.11
CA PHE A 25 6.30 -0.33 -0.28
C PHE A 25 5.13 -0.48 0.69
N ILE A 26 5.42 -0.54 1.99
CA ILE A 26 4.38 -0.65 3.04
C ILE A 26 3.49 0.60 3.03
N ASN A 27 4.07 1.79 2.94
CA ASN A 27 3.31 3.04 2.95
C ASN A 27 2.41 3.16 1.71
N TYR A 28 2.89 2.76 0.54
CA TYR A 28 2.10 2.77 -0.68
C TYR A 28 0.85 1.88 -0.56
N ILE A 29 1.00 0.68 0.01
CA ILE A 29 -0.13 -0.24 0.27
C ILE A 29 -1.11 0.38 1.27
N LYS A 30 -0.60 0.95 2.36
CA LYS A 30 -1.42 1.56 3.41
C LYS A 30 -2.22 2.76 2.89
N GLU A 31 -1.59 3.64 2.13
CA GLU A 31 -2.22 4.86 1.58
C GLU A 31 -3.24 4.52 0.49
N THR A 32 -2.91 3.58 -0.40
CA THR A 32 -3.79 3.24 -1.53
C THR A 32 -4.99 2.39 -1.08
N LYS A 33 -4.86 1.66 0.04
CA LYS A 33 -5.83 0.69 0.61
C LYS A 33 -6.13 -0.51 -0.28
N VAL A 34 -6.33 -0.30 -1.57
CA VAL A 34 -6.73 -1.30 -2.55
C VAL A 34 -5.72 -1.32 -3.69
N VAL A 35 -4.94 -2.40 -3.79
CA VAL A 35 -3.80 -2.48 -4.72
C VAL A 35 -3.87 -3.76 -5.55
N MET A 36 -3.66 -3.65 -6.86
CA MET A 36 -3.39 -4.83 -7.69
C MET A 36 -1.92 -5.23 -7.56
N LEU A 37 -1.67 -6.51 -7.28
CA LEU A 37 -0.30 -6.99 -7.04
C LEU A 37 0.57 -6.89 -8.30
N GLU A 38 -0.04 -6.95 -9.49
CA GLU A 38 0.63 -6.71 -10.77
C GLU A 38 1.07 -5.26 -10.94
N ASP A 39 0.20 -4.30 -10.64
CA ASP A 39 0.52 -2.87 -10.70
C ASP A 39 1.60 -2.52 -9.67
N LEU A 40 1.53 -3.13 -8.48
CA LEU A 40 2.54 -2.98 -7.45
C LEU A 40 3.90 -3.53 -7.91
N ALA A 41 3.90 -4.69 -8.56
CA ALA A 41 5.12 -5.26 -9.16
C ALA A 41 5.69 -4.36 -10.25
N GLY A 42 4.85 -3.80 -11.14
CA GLY A 42 5.27 -2.84 -12.14
C GLY A 42 5.84 -1.55 -11.55
N HIS A 43 5.22 -1.03 -10.49
CA HIS A 43 5.67 0.20 -9.83
C HIS A 43 7.05 0.06 -9.17
N PHE A 44 7.31 -1.09 -8.56
CA PHE A 44 8.58 -1.39 -7.90
C PHE A 44 9.58 -2.13 -8.82
N LYS A 45 9.27 -2.35 -10.10
CA LYS A 45 10.10 -3.14 -11.04
C LYS A 45 10.48 -4.52 -10.49
N LEU A 46 9.52 -5.20 -9.87
CA LEU A 46 9.67 -6.52 -9.29
C LEU A 46 8.86 -7.56 -10.07
N LYS A 47 9.13 -8.84 -9.84
CA LYS A 47 8.25 -9.90 -10.32
C LYS A 47 7.01 -9.97 -9.43
N THR A 48 5.85 -10.19 -10.03
CA THR A 48 4.58 -10.33 -9.29
C THR A 48 4.65 -11.41 -8.20
N GLN A 49 5.36 -12.52 -8.45
CA GLN A 49 5.55 -13.59 -7.46
C GLN A 49 6.34 -13.13 -6.23
N ASP A 50 7.38 -12.31 -6.44
CA ASP A 50 8.20 -11.78 -5.35
C ASP A 50 7.39 -10.79 -4.50
N VAL A 51 6.56 -9.97 -5.14
CA VAL A 51 5.62 -9.07 -4.46
C VAL A 51 4.58 -9.85 -3.65
N ILE A 52 4.00 -10.92 -4.22
CA ILE A 52 3.04 -11.78 -3.51
C ILE A 52 3.71 -12.38 -2.28
N GLN A 53 4.89 -12.97 -2.43
CA GLN A 53 5.62 -13.57 -1.32
C GLN A 53 5.94 -12.53 -0.26
N ARG A 54 6.40 -11.33 -0.65
CA ARG A 54 6.71 -10.26 0.30
C ARG A 54 5.49 -9.80 1.09
N VAL A 55 4.34 -9.64 0.43
CA VAL A 55 3.09 -9.27 1.11
C VAL A 55 2.70 -10.36 2.12
N GLN A 56 2.82 -11.64 1.75
CA GLN A 56 2.54 -12.75 2.66
C GLN A 56 3.49 -12.78 3.87
N ASP A 57 4.79 -12.54 3.65
CA ASP A 57 5.78 -12.48 4.72
C ASP A 57 5.47 -11.31 5.68
N LEU A 58 5.16 -10.12 5.14
CA LEU A 58 4.77 -8.94 5.93
C LEU A 58 3.46 -9.17 6.70
N GLN A 59 2.54 -9.99 6.17
CA GLN A 59 1.34 -10.42 6.89
C GLN A 59 1.66 -11.41 8.01
N ALA A 60 2.58 -12.34 7.79
CA ALA A 60 3.02 -13.29 8.81
C ALA A 60 3.77 -12.60 9.97
N GLU A 61 4.54 -11.55 9.66
CA GLU A 61 5.21 -10.69 10.64
C GLU A 61 4.24 -9.76 11.40
N GLY A 62 3.02 -9.54 10.87
CA GLY A 62 2.05 -8.60 11.43
C GLY A 62 2.29 -7.13 11.06
N SER A 63 3.26 -6.85 10.18
CA SER A 63 3.55 -5.52 9.65
C SER A 63 2.47 -5.01 8.70
N LEU A 64 1.80 -5.94 8.00
CA LEU A 64 0.65 -5.67 7.13
C LEU A 64 -0.53 -6.57 7.52
N THR A 65 -1.74 -6.03 7.37
CA THR A 65 -2.99 -6.72 7.63
C THR A 65 -3.91 -6.49 6.44
N GLY A 66 -4.56 -7.54 5.96
CA GLY A 66 -5.34 -7.43 4.73
C GLY A 66 -5.81 -8.76 4.18
N VAL A 67 -6.48 -8.71 3.04
CA VAL A 67 -6.99 -9.88 2.33
C VAL A 67 -6.52 -9.86 0.89
N ILE A 68 -6.16 -11.05 0.37
CA ILE A 68 -5.83 -11.27 -1.03
C ILE A 68 -7.04 -11.94 -1.68
N ASP A 69 -7.55 -11.35 -2.75
CA ASP A 69 -8.56 -11.93 -3.63
C ASP A 69 -7.92 -12.92 -4.61
N ASP A 70 -8.68 -13.90 -5.09
CA ASP A 70 -8.20 -14.91 -6.06
C ASP A 70 -7.73 -14.30 -7.40
N ARG A 71 -8.11 -13.05 -7.65
CA ARG A 71 -7.72 -12.25 -8.82
C ARG A 71 -6.42 -11.46 -8.65
N GLY A 72 -5.68 -11.64 -7.56
CA GLY A 72 -4.41 -10.92 -7.32
C GLY A 72 -4.60 -9.49 -6.83
N LYS A 73 -5.76 -9.19 -6.23
CA LYS A 73 -6.06 -7.90 -5.60
C LYS A 73 -5.79 -7.99 -4.11
N PHE A 74 -4.99 -7.06 -3.58
CA PHE A 74 -4.76 -6.92 -2.15
C PHE A 74 -5.59 -5.76 -1.58
N ILE A 75 -6.28 -6.01 -0.47
CA ILE A 75 -7.00 -5.00 0.29
C ILE A 75 -6.35 -4.90 1.67
N TYR A 76 -5.72 -3.77 1.93
CA TYR A 76 -5.22 -3.41 3.24
C TYR A 76 -6.38 -3.09 4.17
N ILE A 77 -6.38 -3.72 5.33
CA ILE A 77 -7.37 -3.50 6.40
C ILE A 77 -6.57 -3.09 7.62
N THR A 78 -6.87 -1.96 8.25
CA THR A 78 -6.12 -1.53 9.42
C THR A 78 -6.41 -2.45 10.62
N MET A 79 -5.51 -2.45 11.60
CA MET A 79 -5.73 -3.23 12.82
C MET A 79 -7.01 -2.79 13.54
N GLU A 80 -7.32 -1.49 13.56
CA GLU A 80 -8.53 -0.95 14.17
C GLU A 80 -9.81 -1.45 13.48
N GLU A 81 -9.82 -1.50 12.15
CA GLU A 81 -10.94 -2.03 11.36
C GLU A 81 -11.14 -3.53 11.64
N LEU A 82 -10.04 -4.29 11.70
CA LEU A 82 -10.06 -5.72 11.99
C LEU A 82 -10.56 -6.00 13.42
N GLU A 83 -10.14 -5.19 14.39
CA GLU A 83 -10.63 -5.25 15.77
C GLU A 83 -12.11 -4.88 15.89
N ALA A 84 -12.58 -3.91 15.09
CA ALA A 84 -14.00 -3.55 15.05
C ALA A 84 -14.85 -4.72 14.53
N VAL A 85 -14.39 -5.40 13.48
CA VAL A 85 -15.04 -6.62 12.95
C VAL A 85 -14.99 -7.74 13.98
N ALA A 86 -13.85 -7.97 14.66
CA ALA A 86 -13.73 -8.98 15.71
C ALA A 86 -14.68 -8.71 16.89
N ARG A 87 -14.83 -7.44 17.31
CA ARG A 87 -15.79 -7.03 18.34
C ARG A 87 -17.23 -7.32 17.91
N TYR A 88 -17.57 -6.99 16.66
CA TYR A 88 -18.89 -7.29 16.11
C TYR A 88 -19.22 -8.79 16.17
N ILE A 89 -18.27 -9.65 15.78
CA ILE A 89 -18.46 -11.11 15.83
C ILE A 89 -18.64 -11.58 17.28
N ARG A 90 -17.80 -11.13 18.21
CA ARG A 90 -17.89 -11.53 19.63
C ARG A 90 -19.20 -11.10 20.29
N GLN A 91 -19.71 -9.91 19.96
CA GLN A 91 -20.94 -9.39 20.55
C GLN A 91 -22.20 -10.08 20.01
N ASN A 92 -22.21 -10.43 18.72
CA ASN A 92 -23.39 -11.04 18.07
C ASN A 92 -23.37 -12.58 18.12
N GLY A 93 -22.24 -13.18 18.47
CA GLY A 93 -22.10 -14.63 18.61
C GLY A 93 -22.20 -15.34 17.25
N ARG A 94 -23.40 -15.81 16.89
CA ARG A 94 -23.65 -16.43 15.58
C ARG A 94 -24.01 -15.36 14.58
N VAL A 95 -23.08 -15.11 13.66
CA VAL A 95 -23.22 -14.10 12.62
C VAL A 95 -23.38 -14.82 11.28
N SER A 96 -24.38 -14.44 10.48
CA SER A 96 -24.44 -14.94 9.11
C SER A 96 -23.39 -14.24 8.25
N ILE A 97 -22.99 -14.86 7.13
CA ILE A 97 -22.06 -14.24 6.17
C ILE A 97 -22.64 -12.92 5.65
N SER A 98 -23.96 -12.85 5.43
CA SER A 98 -24.64 -11.64 4.99
C SER A 98 -24.57 -10.50 6.02
N ASP A 99 -24.76 -10.82 7.29
CA ASP A 99 -24.67 -9.84 8.38
C ASP A 99 -23.24 -9.37 8.59
N LEU A 100 -22.27 -10.30 8.51
CA LEU A 100 -20.86 -9.97 8.57
C LEU A 100 -20.45 -9.08 7.40
N ALA A 101 -20.86 -9.39 6.17
CA ALA A 101 -20.57 -8.56 5.00
C ALA A 101 -21.18 -7.16 5.12
N ALA A 102 -22.44 -7.06 5.56
CA ALA A 102 -23.09 -5.76 5.76
C ALA A 102 -22.42 -4.93 6.85
N SER A 103 -21.94 -5.57 7.92
CA SER A 103 -21.19 -4.92 8.99
C SER A 103 -19.78 -4.51 8.53
N SER A 104 -19.05 -5.41 7.86
CA SER A 104 -17.73 -5.15 7.28
C SER A 104 -17.75 -3.98 6.30
N ASN A 105 -18.78 -3.84 5.47
CA ASN A 105 -18.92 -2.69 4.55
C ASN A 105 -19.06 -1.34 5.28
N ARG A 106 -19.43 -1.33 6.57
CA ARG A 106 -19.51 -0.12 7.40
C ARG A 106 -18.26 0.09 8.25
N LEU A 107 -17.57 -1.00 8.58
CA LEU A 107 -16.42 -1.01 9.48
C LEU A 107 -15.09 -0.88 8.73
N ILE A 108 -15.05 -1.22 7.44
CA ILE A 108 -13.86 -1.19 6.60
C ILE A 108 -14.07 -0.12 5.53
N SER A 109 -13.23 0.90 5.54
CA SER A 109 -13.19 1.89 4.46
C SER A 109 -12.19 1.45 3.40
N LEU A 110 -12.66 1.39 2.15
CA LEU A 110 -11.85 1.12 0.97
C LEU A 110 -11.35 2.40 0.31
N GLU A 111 -11.76 3.56 0.80
CA GLU A 111 -11.24 4.83 0.29
C GLU A 111 -9.77 4.97 0.72
N PRO A 112 -8.89 5.38 -0.21
CA PRO A 112 -7.51 5.71 0.17
C PRO A 112 -7.54 6.81 1.22
N ASP A 113 -6.59 6.80 2.15
CA ASP A 113 -6.45 7.85 3.16
C ASP A 113 -6.04 9.16 2.47
N THR A 114 -7.01 9.89 1.89
CA THR A 114 -6.76 11.16 1.20
C THR A 114 -6.29 12.24 2.16
N SER A 115 -6.41 12.02 3.48
CA SER A 115 -5.87 12.89 4.53
C SER A 115 -4.35 13.02 4.44
N THR A 116 -3.62 11.93 4.17
CA THR A 116 -2.16 11.96 4.01
C THR A 116 -1.73 12.49 2.65
N LEU A 117 -2.48 12.20 1.58
CA LEU A 117 -2.25 12.78 0.25
C LEU A 117 -2.49 14.29 0.23
N ALA A 118 -3.57 14.78 0.84
CA ALA A 118 -3.86 16.20 0.97
C ALA A 118 -2.85 16.90 1.89
N ALA A 119 -2.41 16.26 2.97
CA ALA A 119 -1.36 16.80 3.82
C ALA A 119 0.01 16.84 3.10
N LYS A 120 0.36 15.82 2.31
CA LYS A 120 1.58 15.83 1.47
C LYS A 120 1.50 16.91 0.39
N MET A 121 0.38 17.04 -0.32
CA MET A 121 0.18 18.11 -1.29
C MET A 121 0.21 19.51 -0.65
N ALA A 122 -0.38 19.68 0.55
CA ALA A 122 -0.32 20.95 1.28
C ALA A 122 1.11 21.27 1.75
N ALA A 123 1.88 20.26 2.16
CA ALA A 123 3.29 20.43 2.55
C ALA A 123 4.17 20.80 1.34
N GLU A 124 3.94 20.19 0.18
CA GLU A 124 4.67 20.48 -1.06
C GLU A 124 4.36 21.89 -1.60
N VAL A 125 3.09 22.33 -1.48
CA VAL A 125 2.67 23.71 -1.81
C VAL A 125 3.29 24.73 -0.86
N ALA A 126 3.38 24.44 0.44
CA ALA A 126 4.06 25.33 1.40
C ALA A 126 5.55 25.49 1.10
N GLN A 127 6.22 24.42 0.64
CA GLN A 127 7.64 24.46 0.25
C GLN A 127 7.91 25.26 -1.02
N MET A 128 6.94 25.38 -1.94
CA MET A 128 7.05 26.25 -3.11
C MET A 128 6.89 27.74 -2.75
N VAL A 129 6.08 28.07 -1.75
CA VAL A 129 5.82 29.47 -1.34
C VAL A 129 7.04 30.09 -0.64
N GLU A 130 7.81 29.33 0.14
CA GLU A 130 9.02 29.84 0.81
C GLU A 130 10.18 30.16 -0.17
N VAL A 131 10.25 29.51 -1.32
CA VAL A 131 11.29 29.77 -2.33
C VAL A 131 11.00 31.07 -3.10
N GLU A 132 9.73 31.43 -3.26
CA GLU A 132 9.32 32.66 -3.96
C GLU A 132 9.49 33.92 -3.08
N GLU A 133 9.34 33.79 -1.76
CA GLU A 133 9.52 34.91 -0.81
C GLU A 133 11.00 35.22 -0.50
N ALA A 134 11.92 34.28 -0.74
CA ALA A 134 13.37 34.48 -0.60
C ALA A 134 14.04 35.13 -1.85
N ALA A 135 13.30 35.28 -2.95
CA ALA A 135 13.79 35.80 -4.22
C ALA A 135 13.31 37.24 -4.55
N ALA A 136 12.58 37.89 -3.63
CA ALA A 136 12.10 39.28 -3.73
C ALA A 136 12.80 40.20 -2.72
#